data_AF-A0A0L8APL4-F1
#
_entry.id   AF-A0A0L8APL4-F1
#
_cell.length_a   1.000
_cell.length_b   1.000
_cell.length_c   1.000
_cell.angle_alpha   90.00
_cell.angle_beta   90.00
_cell.angle_gamma   90.00
#
_symmetry.space_group_name_H-M   'P 1'
#
loop_
_entity.id
_entity.type
_entity.pdbx_description
1 polymer ?
#
loop_
_entity_poly.entity_id
_entity_poly.type
_entity_poly.pdbx_seq_one_letter_code
_entity_poly.pdbx_strand_id
1 'polypeptide(L)'
;MIKDIIESLTDDSLSLVGPLLKVKVLASRIKNRELLNWVSKELNGYNIKDEDLPTYRIAKASAIGDLRQGWNESIGVTLPIMIFGDKFAKALIQMRLYQGVKALEEIASGKFGDTMAKSYGADFCAFLTSQAAENGQNIIVANARTVCQISEVVQSLSSIRNHLLDLLLKLEDEFPSLEEEITSNEIDKSQVNQVIYKVMNTFNTSGDGNIINTGDKNTINAEVTVYKGEVDQLKSELRKINVPEEDIEEIEAIVLSEEPNLEEKTLGPKAIGWTQKMLGKAMNKTWDIATGVAAGLLTQALNGFYGI
;
A
#
# COMPACT_ATOMS: atom_id res chain seq x y z
N MET A 1 -4.58 23.69 -23.24
CA MET A 1 -3.52 23.12 -22.38
C MET A 1 -3.87 21.71 -21.88
N ILE A 2 -5.00 21.49 -21.19
CA ILE A 2 -5.44 20.18 -20.66
C ILE A 2 -5.68 19.18 -21.80
N LYS A 3 -6.40 19.59 -22.84
CA LYS A 3 -6.59 18.78 -24.06
C LYS A 3 -5.27 18.36 -24.68
N ASP A 4 -4.32 19.29 -24.83
CA ASP A 4 -2.98 18.98 -25.35
C ASP A 4 -2.21 17.99 -24.47
N ILE A 5 -2.45 17.99 -23.15
CA ILE A 5 -1.84 17.04 -22.21
C ILE A 5 -2.49 15.66 -22.39
N ILE A 6 -3.83 15.59 -22.47
CA ILE A 6 -4.59 14.34 -22.68
C ILE A 6 -4.19 13.68 -24.01
N GLU A 7 -4.10 14.46 -25.09
CA GLU A 7 -3.62 13.96 -26.39
C GLU A 7 -2.20 13.39 -26.28
N SER A 8 -1.30 14.11 -25.60
CA SER A 8 0.07 13.63 -25.37
C SER A 8 0.16 12.38 -24.50
N LEU A 9 -0.81 12.18 -23.59
CA LEU A 9 -0.88 11.01 -22.72
C LEU A 9 -1.51 9.80 -23.39
N THR A 10 -2.36 10.02 -24.40
CA THR A 10 -3.03 8.95 -25.14
C THR A 10 -2.06 8.23 -26.08
N ASP A 11 -0.99 8.90 -26.50
CA ASP A 11 0.10 8.28 -27.24
C ASP A 11 1.14 7.67 -26.28
N ASP A 12 1.16 6.33 -26.20
CA ASP A 12 2.07 5.59 -25.34
C ASP A 12 3.55 5.69 -25.80
N SER A 13 3.79 6.07 -27.05
CA SER A 13 5.15 6.26 -27.57
C SER A 13 5.81 7.55 -27.11
N LEU A 14 5.02 8.51 -26.60
CA LEU A 14 5.52 9.79 -26.11
C LEU A 14 5.94 9.71 -24.64
N SER A 15 7.02 10.43 -24.32
CA SER A 15 7.53 10.56 -22.95
C SER A 15 6.56 11.31 -22.05
N LEU A 16 6.41 10.81 -20.82
CA LEU A 16 5.62 11.40 -19.73
C LEU A 16 6.21 12.72 -19.20
N VAL A 17 7.47 13.03 -19.50
CA VAL A 17 8.14 14.25 -19.02
C VAL A 17 7.42 15.51 -19.50
N GLY A 18 7.03 15.57 -20.78
CA GLY A 18 6.34 16.71 -21.37
C GLY A 18 4.98 16.99 -20.69
N PRO A 19 4.07 16.01 -20.64
CA PRO A 19 2.82 16.08 -19.88
C PRO A 19 3.02 16.51 -18.42
N LEU A 20 3.94 15.88 -17.69
CA LEU A 20 4.19 16.19 -16.28
C LEU A 20 4.69 17.63 -16.08
N LEU A 21 5.56 18.15 -16.96
CA LEU A 21 5.99 19.54 -16.90
C LEU A 21 4.81 20.52 -17.08
N LYS A 22 3.90 20.23 -18.00
CA LYS A 22 2.67 21.03 -18.18
C LYS A 22 1.79 20.97 -16.92
N VAL A 23 1.61 19.78 -16.34
CA VAL A 23 0.84 19.64 -15.08
C VAL A 23 1.51 20.35 -13.91
N LYS A 24 2.85 20.40 -13.86
CA LYS A 24 3.57 21.21 -12.87
C LYS A 24 3.21 22.70 -12.95
N VAL A 25 3.11 23.23 -14.17
CA VAL A 25 2.67 24.61 -14.42
C VAL A 25 1.22 24.81 -13.97
N LEU A 26 0.33 23.85 -14.30
CA LEU A 26 -1.06 23.87 -13.88
C LEU A 26 -1.20 23.89 -12.35
N ALA A 27 -0.52 22.98 -11.66
CA ALA A 27 -0.51 22.88 -10.20
C ALA A 27 -0.06 24.19 -9.52
N SER A 28 0.96 24.85 -10.09
CA SER A 28 1.43 26.15 -9.61
C SER A 28 0.38 27.26 -9.77
N ARG A 29 -0.33 27.29 -10.92
CA ARG A 29 -1.38 28.30 -11.19
C ARG A 29 -2.62 28.14 -10.29
N ILE A 30 -3.02 26.89 -10.04
CA ILE A 30 -4.11 26.52 -9.12
C ILE A 30 -3.68 26.68 -7.65
N LYS A 31 -2.37 26.81 -7.39
CA LYS A 31 -1.75 26.85 -6.06
C LYS A 31 -2.01 25.57 -5.25
N ASN A 32 -2.11 24.42 -5.94
CA ASN A 32 -2.23 23.12 -5.30
C ASN A 32 -0.84 22.60 -4.92
N ARG A 33 -0.55 22.53 -3.61
CA ARG A 33 0.75 22.10 -3.10
C ARG A 33 0.97 20.60 -3.24
N GLU A 34 -0.08 19.79 -3.07
CA GLU A 34 0.02 18.33 -3.13
C GLU A 34 0.34 17.84 -4.53
N LEU A 35 -0.42 18.29 -5.53
CA LEU A 35 -0.18 18.00 -6.94
C LEU A 35 1.21 18.49 -7.37
N LEU A 36 1.60 19.69 -6.94
CA LEU A 36 2.93 20.23 -7.25
C LEU A 36 4.05 19.36 -6.67
N ASN A 37 3.88 18.87 -5.44
CA ASN A 37 4.84 18.00 -4.78
C ASN A 37 4.91 16.63 -5.48
N TRP A 38 3.75 16.01 -5.76
CA TRP A 38 3.67 14.74 -6.47
C TRP A 38 4.35 14.82 -7.85
N VAL A 39 3.97 15.77 -8.70
CA VAL A 39 4.60 15.94 -10.03
C VAL A 39 6.10 16.19 -9.91
N SER A 40 6.53 16.95 -8.90
CA SER A 40 7.96 17.22 -8.69
C SER A 40 8.73 15.97 -8.30
N LYS A 41 8.15 15.08 -7.47
CA LYS A 41 8.74 13.79 -7.13
C LYS A 41 8.74 12.83 -8.31
N GLU A 42 7.67 12.79 -9.10
CA GLU A 42 7.61 11.98 -10.32
C GLU A 42 8.71 12.39 -11.32
N LEU A 43 8.93 13.69 -11.51
CA LEU A 43 9.96 14.20 -12.41
C LEU A 43 11.39 14.01 -11.88
N ASN A 44 11.65 14.33 -10.61
CA ASN A 44 13.00 14.36 -10.05
C ASN A 44 13.43 13.04 -9.40
N GLY A 45 12.47 12.17 -9.07
CA GLY A 45 12.67 11.00 -8.23
C GLY A 45 12.29 11.24 -6.76
N TYR A 46 12.22 10.13 -6.04
CA TYR A 46 11.88 10.06 -4.62
C TYR A 46 13.16 9.90 -3.79
N ASN A 47 13.16 10.42 -2.55
CA ASN A 47 14.28 10.17 -1.64
C ASN A 47 14.14 8.78 -1.01
N ILE A 48 15.28 8.17 -0.67
CA ILE A 48 15.32 6.89 0.06
C ILE A 48 14.64 6.99 1.44
N LYS A 49 14.62 8.20 2.02
CA LYS A 49 13.99 8.50 3.31
C LYS A 49 12.51 8.85 3.21
N ASP A 50 11.96 8.95 2.00
CA ASP A 50 10.52 9.21 1.85
C ASP A 50 9.77 7.95 2.32
N GLU A 51 8.97 8.10 3.37
CA GLU A 51 8.15 7.01 3.91
C GLU A 51 6.95 6.71 2.98
N ASP A 52 6.44 7.74 2.31
CA ASP A 52 5.27 7.68 1.42
C ASP A 52 5.66 7.41 -0.04
N LEU A 53 6.24 6.23 -0.30
CA LEU A 53 6.46 5.78 -1.67
C LEU A 53 5.15 5.19 -2.23
N PRO A 54 4.62 5.69 -3.37
CA PRO A 54 3.39 5.14 -3.93
C PRO A 54 3.50 3.66 -4.26
N THR A 55 2.39 2.92 -4.14
CA THR A 55 2.36 1.46 -4.33
C THR A 55 2.84 1.02 -5.71
N TYR A 56 2.52 1.80 -6.76
CA TYR A 56 2.98 1.55 -8.13
C TYR A 56 4.49 1.77 -8.32
N ARG A 57 5.19 2.39 -7.35
CA ARG A 57 6.67 2.49 -7.33
C ARG A 57 7.32 1.30 -6.60
N ILE A 58 6.55 0.31 -6.16
CA ILE A 58 7.03 -0.92 -5.52
C ILE A 58 6.88 -2.06 -6.52
N ALA A 59 7.97 -2.38 -7.22
CA ALA A 59 8.02 -3.46 -8.20
C ALA A 59 8.17 -4.82 -7.51
N LYS A 60 7.52 -5.85 -8.08
CA LYS A 60 7.72 -7.23 -7.65
C LYS A 60 9.10 -7.71 -8.08
N ALA A 61 9.79 -8.39 -7.18
CA ALA A 61 11.13 -8.88 -7.43
C ALA A 61 11.34 -10.28 -6.88
N SER A 62 12.40 -10.92 -7.35
CA SER A 62 12.85 -12.23 -6.89
C SER A 62 14.24 -12.10 -6.29
N ALA A 63 14.44 -12.68 -5.11
CA ALA A 63 15.75 -12.76 -4.49
C ALA A 63 16.50 -13.95 -5.09
N ILE A 64 17.66 -13.69 -5.69
CA ILE A 64 18.54 -14.68 -6.30
C ILE A 64 19.88 -14.62 -5.59
N GLY A 65 20.48 -15.75 -5.32
CA GLY A 65 21.78 -15.79 -4.69
C GLY A 65 22.51 -17.11 -4.83
N ASP A 66 23.71 -17.11 -4.28
CA ASP A 66 24.59 -18.26 -4.24
C ASP A 66 24.54 -18.83 -2.82
N LEU A 67 24.11 -20.09 -2.72
CA LEU A 67 23.91 -20.79 -1.46
C LEU A 67 24.94 -21.90 -1.29
N ARG A 68 25.51 -22.00 -0.10
CA ARG A 68 26.41 -23.10 0.26
C ARG A 68 25.88 -23.83 1.49
N GLN A 69 25.80 -25.15 1.39
CA GLN A 69 25.41 -26.03 2.48
C GLN A 69 26.41 -27.18 2.59
N GLY A 70 27.36 -27.03 3.53
CA GLY A 70 28.51 -27.92 3.62
C GLY A 70 29.34 -27.92 2.33
N TRP A 71 29.43 -29.07 1.66
CA TRP A 71 30.15 -29.24 0.40
C TRP A 71 29.31 -28.92 -0.85
N ASN A 72 28.00 -28.76 -0.70
CA ASN A 72 27.11 -28.43 -1.81
C ASN A 72 27.05 -26.93 -2.03
N GLU A 73 27.12 -26.52 -3.29
CA GLU A 73 27.00 -25.13 -3.73
C GLU A 73 25.92 -25.03 -4.81
N SER A 74 25.03 -24.06 -4.66
CA SER A 74 23.95 -23.76 -5.60
C SER A 74 24.11 -22.31 -6.04
N ILE A 75 24.42 -22.10 -7.31
CA ILE A 75 24.75 -20.79 -7.88
C ILE A 75 23.52 -20.23 -8.60
N GLY A 76 23.20 -18.96 -8.33
CA GLY A 76 22.14 -18.23 -9.03
C GLY A 76 20.73 -18.79 -8.80
N VAL A 77 20.48 -19.38 -7.63
CA VAL A 77 19.17 -19.95 -7.28
C VAL A 77 18.28 -18.92 -6.58
N THR A 78 16.96 -19.11 -6.68
CA THR A 78 16.02 -18.33 -5.88
C THR A 78 16.25 -18.60 -4.40
N LEU A 79 16.41 -17.53 -3.61
CA LEU A 79 16.62 -17.67 -2.18
C LEU A 79 15.33 -18.17 -1.51
N PRO A 80 15.41 -19.09 -0.54
CA PRO A 80 14.25 -19.59 0.21
C PRO A 80 13.79 -18.56 1.24
N ILE A 81 13.03 -17.55 0.79
CA ILE A 81 12.80 -16.28 1.50
C ILE A 81 12.18 -16.45 2.90
N MET A 82 11.33 -17.46 3.08
CA MET A 82 10.65 -17.75 4.35
C MET A 82 11.62 -18.02 5.50
N ILE A 83 12.85 -18.49 5.22
CA ILE A 83 13.83 -18.80 6.27
C ILE A 83 14.48 -17.57 6.89
N PHE A 84 14.29 -16.38 6.30
CA PHE A 84 14.91 -15.14 6.80
C PHE A 84 13.96 -14.30 7.66
N GLY A 85 12.68 -14.70 7.79
CA GLY A 85 11.64 -13.99 8.54
C GLY A 85 10.96 -12.85 7.75
N ASP A 86 9.72 -12.53 8.15
CA ASP A 86 8.80 -11.68 7.37
C ASP A 86 9.31 -10.27 7.05
N LYS A 87 10.01 -9.65 8.00
CA LYS A 87 10.56 -8.30 7.83
C LYS A 87 11.57 -8.23 6.68
N PHE A 88 12.44 -9.24 6.56
CA PHE A 88 13.47 -9.30 5.53
C PHE A 88 12.93 -9.91 4.24
N ALA A 89 11.97 -10.81 4.35
CA ALA A 89 11.27 -11.38 3.21
C ALA A 89 10.67 -10.29 2.31
N LYS A 90 9.95 -9.34 2.90
CA LYS A 90 9.37 -8.19 2.17
C LYS A 90 10.43 -7.37 1.42
N ALA A 91 11.59 -7.13 2.04
CA ALA A 91 12.68 -6.36 1.44
C ALA A 91 13.40 -7.10 0.29
N LEU A 92 13.31 -8.43 0.25
CA LEU A 92 13.92 -9.29 -0.75
C LEU A 92 13.00 -9.56 -1.96
N ILE A 93 11.68 -9.52 -1.77
CA ILE A 93 10.67 -9.71 -2.84
C ILE A 93 10.18 -8.41 -3.47
N GLN A 94 10.68 -7.27 -3.02
CA GLN A 94 10.26 -5.96 -3.51
C GLN A 94 11.46 -5.14 -3.96
N MET A 95 11.31 -4.43 -5.07
CA MET A 95 12.25 -3.42 -5.52
C MET A 95 11.56 -2.06 -5.56
N ARG A 96 12.08 -1.11 -4.79
CA ARG A 96 11.57 0.26 -4.73
C ARG A 96 12.19 1.12 -5.83
N LEU A 97 11.35 1.77 -6.64
CA LEU A 97 11.73 2.58 -7.78
C LEU A 97 11.76 4.07 -7.42
N TYR A 98 12.92 4.54 -6.95
CA TYR A 98 13.13 5.93 -6.53
C TYR A 98 13.45 6.89 -7.68
N GLN A 99 13.76 6.37 -8.87
CA GLN A 99 14.22 7.17 -9.99
C GLN A 99 13.08 8.04 -10.56
N GLY A 100 13.44 9.22 -11.07
CA GLY A 100 12.51 10.07 -11.83
C GLY A 100 12.06 9.40 -13.13
N VAL A 101 10.91 9.82 -13.65
CA VAL A 101 10.25 9.22 -14.82
C VAL A 101 11.16 9.08 -16.03
N LYS A 102 11.99 10.09 -16.34
CA LYS A 102 12.92 10.01 -17.49
C LYS A 102 13.89 8.83 -17.38
N ALA A 103 14.43 8.58 -16.19
CA ALA A 103 15.34 7.47 -15.97
C ALA A 103 14.60 6.12 -16.03
N LEU A 104 13.36 6.06 -15.53
CA LEU A 104 12.52 4.87 -15.69
C LEU A 104 12.19 4.58 -17.15
N GLU A 105 11.92 5.60 -17.97
CA GLU A 105 11.72 5.45 -19.42
C GLU A 105 12.97 4.91 -20.12
N GLU A 106 14.16 5.39 -19.75
CA GLU A 106 15.42 4.85 -20.26
C GLU A 106 15.63 3.38 -19.86
N ILE A 107 15.29 3.01 -18.63
CA ILE A 107 15.31 1.62 -18.17
C ILE A 107 14.32 0.78 -18.97
N ALA A 108 13.08 1.27 -19.13
CA ALA A 108 12.01 0.60 -19.85
C ALA A 108 12.30 0.42 -21.35
N SER A 109 13.18 1.22 -21.93
CA SER A 109 13.59 1.10 -23.34
C SER A 109 14.30 -0.21 -23.69
N GLY A 110 14.64 -1.05 -22.69
CA GLY A 110 15.26 -2.37 -22.90
C GLY A 110 16.74 -2.31 -23.30
N LYS A 111 17.34 -1.10 -23.34
CA LYS A 111 18.77 -0.92 -23.66
C LYS A 111 19.72 -1.67 -22.73
N PHE A 112 19.26 -2.04 -21.53
CA PHE A 112 20.06 -2.65 -20.48
C PHE A 112 19.72 -4.13 -20.22
N GLY A 113 18.97 -4.77 -21.12
CA GLY A 113 18.47 -6.15 -20.98
C GLY A 113 17.00 -6.19 -20.58
N ASP A 114 16.50 -7.33 -20.08
CA ASP A 114 15.10 -7.54 -19.67
C ASP A 114 14.89 -7.45 -18.14
N THR A 115 15.98 -7.35 -17.38
CA THR A 115 15.96 -7.38 -15.91
C THR A 115 16.82 -6.30 -15.29
N MET A 116 16.36 -5.73 -14.18
CA MET A 116 17.17 -4.92 -13.28
C MET A 116 17.56 -5.74 -12.05
N ALA A 117 18.80 -5.59 -11.57
CA ALA A 117 19.27 -6.25 -10.36
C ALA A 117 19.85 -5.24 -9.36
N LYS A 118 19.53 -5.45 -8.08
CA LYS A 118 20.17 -4.78 -6.95
C LYS A 118 20.99 -5.82 -6.18
N SER A 119 22.31 -5.75 -6.30
CA SER A 119 23.22 -6.59 -5.53
C SER A 119 23.33 -6.11 -4.09
N TYR A 120 23.46 -7.05 -3.17
CA TYR A 120 23.71 -6.78 -1.76
C TYR A 120 25.19 -6.94 -1.44
N GLY A 121 25.67 -6.16 -0.46
CA GLY A 121 27.03 -6.25 0.05
C GLY A 121 27.28 -7.56 0.81
N ALA A 122 28.56 -7.88 1.01
CA ALA A 122 28.98 -9.07 1.75
C ALA A 122 28.52 -9.04 3.23
N ASP A 123 28.41 -7.84 3.81
CA ASP A 123 27.86 -7.59 5.14
C ASP A 123 26.39 -8.04 5.24
N PHE A 124 25.57 -7.68 4.25
CA PHE A 124 24.17 -8.11 4.20
C PHE A 124 24.05 -9.62 3.94
N CYS A 125 24.92 -10.21 3.12
CA CYS A 125 24.94 -11.65 2.89
C CYS A 125 25.33 -12.44 4.17
N ALA A 126 26.31 -11.94 4.93
CA ALA A 126 26.68 -12.48 6.24
C ALA A 126 25.54 -12.35 7.26
N PHE A 127 24.80 -11.24 7.20
CA PHE A 127 23.59 -11.05 7.99
C PHE A 127 22.50 -12.07 7.65
N LEU A 128 22.18 -12.28 6.36
CA LEU A 128 21.22 -13.31 5.92
C LEU A 128 21.63 -14.72 6.36
N THR A 129 22.93 -15.02 6.33
CA THR A 129 23.49 -16.28 6.83
C THR A 129 23.21 -16.46 8.33
N SER A 130 23.41 -15.40 9.13
CA SER A 130 23.11 -15.42 10.56
C SER A 130 21.62 -15.65 10.83
N GLN A 131 20.74 -14.94 10.10
CA GLN A 131 19.30 -15.12 10.21
C GLN A 131 18.85 -16.54 9.87
N ALA A 132 19.42 -17.14 8.82
CA ALA A 132 19.10 -18.52 8.46
C ALA A 132 19.53 -19.50 9.57
N ALA A 133 20.71 -19.30 10.16
CA ALA A 133 21.19 -20.12 11.27
C ALA A 133 20.30 -20.02 12.52
N GLU A 134 19.84 -18.81 12.86
CA GLU A 134 18.87 -18.58 13.96
C GLU A 134 17.55 -19.33 13.73
N ASN A 135 17.11 -19.43 12.47
CA ASN A 135 15.94 -20.20 12.06
C ASN A 135 16.23 -21.70 11.81
N GLY A 136 17.36 -22.22 12.33
CA GLY A 136 17.71 -23.63 12.29
C GLY A 136 18.21 -24.14 10.94
N GLN A 137 18.52 -23.25 10.00
CA GLN A 137 19.04 -23.60 8.68
C GLN A 137 20.56 -23.44 8.62
N ASN A 138 21.27 -24.52 8.29
CA ASN A 138 22.72 -24.47 8.08
C ASN A 138 23.03 -24.14 6.61
N ILE A 139 22.79 -22.89 6.21
CA ILE A 139 23.11 -22.36 4.88
C ILE A 139 24.00 -21.14 4.98
N ILE A 140 24.89 -20.95 4.02
CA ILE A 140 25.70 -19.75 3.85
C ILE A 140 25.24 -19.05 2.58
N VAL A 141 24.91 -17.77 2.70
CA VAL A 141 24.59 -16.90 1.56
C VAL A 141 25.89 -16.22 1.13
N ALA A 142 26.47 -16.66 0.02
CA ALA A 142 27.75 -16.12 -0.49
C ALA A 142 27.54 -14.86 -1.34
N ASN A 143 26.43 -14.81 -2.07
CA ASN A 143 25.99 -13.66 -2.85
C ASN A 143 24.47 -13.57 -2.79
N ALA A 144 23.93 -12.36 -2.78
CA ALA A 144 22.51 -12.12 -2.91
C ALA A 144 22.27 -10.89 -3.78
N ARG A 145 21.24 -10.96 -4.62
CA ARG A 145 20.71 -9.85 -5.40
C ARG A 145 19.21 -9.96 -5.54
N THR A 146 18.54 -8.83 -5.55
CA THR A 146 17.11 -8.75 -5.87
C THR A 146 16.96 -8.39 -7.34
N VAL A 147 16.24 -9.22 -8.09
CA VAL A 147 16.07 -9.10 -9.53
C VAL A 147 14.60 -8.79 -9.84
N CYS A 148 14.39 -7.75 -10.63
CA CYS A 148 13.10 -7.25 -11.07
C CYS A 148 13.03 -7.33 -12.60
N GLN A 149 11.88 -7.73 -13.15
CA GLN A 149 11.63 -7.67 -14.59
C GLN A 149 11.38 -6.22 -15.01
N ILE A 150 11.83 -5.83 -16.20
CA ILE A 150 11.59 -4.47 -16.71
C ILE A 150 10.09 -4.20 -16.95
N SER A 151 9.29 -5.24 -17.18
CA SER A 151 7.83 -5.14 -17.24
C SER A 151 7.22 -4.45 -16.01
N GLU A 152 7.82 -4.60 -14.83
CA GLU A 152 7.36 -3.92 -13.61
C GLU A 152 7.65 -2.41 -13.66
N VAL A 153 8.74 -2.00 -14.31
CA VAL A 153 9.05 -0.57 -14.55
C VAL A 153 8.08 0.00 -15.57
N VAL A 154 7.75 -0.75 -16.63
CA VAL A 154 6.72 -0.38 -17.60
C VAL A 154 5.38 -0.21 -16.88
N GLN A 155 4.99 -1.17 -16.02
CA GLN A 155 3.77 -1.08 -15.24
C GLN A 155 3.73 0.17 -14.34
N SER A 156 4.86 0.52 -13.70
CA SER A 156 4.96 1.75 -12.91
C SER A 156 4.73 3.00 -13.77
N LEU A 157 5.31 3.06 -14.98
CA LEU A 157 5.11 4.18 -15.91
C LEU A 157 3.66 4.26 -16.41
N SER A 158 3.06 3.12 -16.76
CA SER A 158 1.65 3.04 -17.15
C SER A 158 0.72 3.50 -16.04
N SER A 159 0.99 3.15 -14.77
CA SER A 159 0.22 3.63 -13.63
C SER A 159 0.31 5.15 -13.47
N ILE A 160 1.50 5.75 -13.62
CA ILE A 160 1.67 7.22 -13.59
C ILE A 160 0.86 7.87 -14.71
N ARG A 161 0.91 7.30 -15.92
CA ARG A 161 0.16 7.77 -17.09
C ARG A 161 -1.35 7.74 -16.82
N ASN A 162 -1.87 6.62 -16.32
CA ASN A 162 -3.29 6.45 -16.00
C ASN A 162 -3.74 7.42 -14.91
N HIS A 163 -3.00 7.52 -13.80
CA HIS A 163 -3.31 8.48 -12.74
C HIS A 163 -3.37 9.91 -13.25
N LEU A 164 -2.41 10.30 -14.11
CA LEU A 164 -2.42 11.64 -14.70
C LEU A 164 -3.63 11.84 -15.63
N LEU A 165 -3.97 10.84 -16.43
CA LEU A 165 -5.12 10.87 -17.32
C LEU A 165 -6.43 10.98 -16.55
N ASP A 166 -6.63 10.14 -15.52
CA ASP A 166 -7.82 10.15 -14.66
C ASP A 166 -8.00 11.50 -13.98
N LEU A 167 -6.91 12.09 -13.48
CA LEU A 167 -6.93 13.44 -12.90
C LEU A 167 -7.37 14.49 -13.92
N LEU A 168 -6.79 14.48 -15.12
CA LEU A 168 -7.06 15.49 -16.13
C LEU A 168 -8.46 15.37 -16.71
N LEU A 169 -8.94 14.15 -16.96
CA LEU A 169 -10.30 13.90 -17.40
C LEU A 169 -11.32 14.36 -16.35
N LYS A 170 -11.05 14.09 -15.06
CA LYS A 170 -11.94 14.54 -13.98
C LYS A 170 -11.97 16.06 -13.86
N LEU A 171 -10.83 16.72 -14.04
CA LEU A 171 -10.74 18.17 -14.06
C LEU A 171 -11.44 18.78 -15.29
N GLU A 172 -11.34 18.15 -16.45
CA GLU A 172 -12.04 18.61 -17.67
C GLU A 172 -13.57 18.45 -17.55
N ASP A 173 -14.03 17.35 -16.94
CA ASP A 173 -15.45 17.08 -16.70
C ASP A 173 -16.07 18.08 -15.70
N GLU A 174 -15.41 18.32 -14.57
CA GLU A 174 -15.95 19.22 -13.52
C GLU A 174 -15.69 20.70 -13.80
N PHE A 175 -14.61 21.04 -14.53
CA PHE A 175 -14.23 22.41 -14.85
C PHE A 175 -13.87 22.58 -16.34
N PRO A 176 -14.85 22.55 -17.27
CA PRO A 176 -14.57 22.65 -18.70
C PRO A 176 -13.83 23.93 -19.15
N SER A 177 -14.00 25.03 -18.42
CA SER A 177 -13.37 26.34 -18.70
C SER A 177 -12.19 26.66 -17.77
N LEU A 178 -11.62 25.65 -17.10
CA LEU A 178 -10.57 25.79 -16.08
C LEU A 178 -9.40 26.67 -16.52
N GLU A 179 -8.96 26.59 -17.77
CA GLU A 179 -7.82 27.39 -18.27
C GLU A 179 -8.12 28.89 -18.35
N GLU A 180 -9.31 29.23 -18.84
CA GLU A 180 -9.76 30.61 -18.98
C GLU A 180 -10.00 31.21 -17.59
N GLU A 181 -10.67 30.45 -16.71
CA GLU A 181 -11.01 30.88 -15.35
C GLU A 181 -9.79 30.98 -14.42
N ILE A 182 -8.75 30.16 -14.62
CA ILE A 182 -7.46 30.31 -13.92
C ILE A 182 -6.80 31.64 -14.32
N THR A 183 -6.91 32.03 -15.58
CA THR A 183 -6.25 33.21 -16.15
C THR A 183 -7.01 34.49 -15.77
N SER A 184 -8.34 34.47 -15.77
CA SER A 184 -9.18 35.57 -15.27
C SER A 184 -9.25 35.62 -13.75
N ASN A 185 -8.75 34.57 -13.06
CA ASN A 185 -8.81 34.40 -11.60
C ASN A 185 -10.26 34.42 -11.06
N GLU A 186 -11.20 33.92 -11.87
CA GLU A 186 -12.63 33.83 -11.59
C GLU A 186 -13.03 32.49 -10.93
N ILE A 187 -12.12 31.52 -10.91
CA ILE A 187 -12.38 30.20 -10.33
C ILE A 187 -12.16 30.14 -8.81
N ASP A 188 -13.06 29.43 -8.12
CA ASP A 188 -12.82 29.00 -6.74
C ASP A 188 -11.78 27.88 -6.70
N LYS A 189 -10.51 28.26 -6.50
CA LYS A 189 -9.38 27.32 -6.38
C LYS A 189 -9.57 26.31 -5.25
N SER A 190 -10.41 26.59 -4.25
CA SER A 190 -10.73 25.64 -3.18
C SER A 190 -11.46 24.42 -3.71
N GLN A 191 -12.47 24.61 -4.57
CA GLN A 191 -13.25 23.52 -5.16
C GLN A 191 -12.38 22.66 -6.08
N VAL A 192 -11.56 23.29 -6.93
CA VAL A 192 -10.60 22.57 -7.78
C VAL A 192 -9.63 21.75 -6.96
N ASN A 193 -9.12 22.32 -5.87
CA ASN A 193 -8.22 21.59 -4.97
C ASN A 193 -8.91 20.39 -4.32
N GLN A 194 -10.16 20.48 -3.90
CA GLN A 194 -10.92 19.36 -3.33
C GLN A 194 -11.03 18.19 -4.31
N VAL A 195 -11.31 18.48 -5.59
CA VAL A 195 -11.38 17.45 -6.64
C VAL A 195 -10.03 16.79 -6.85
N ILE A 196 -8.96 17.60 -6.94
CA ILE A 196 -7.58 17.09 -7.06
C ILE A 196 -7.24 16.18 -5.88
N TYR A 197 -7.50 16.60 -4.64
CA TYR A 197 -7.25 15.78 -3.46
C TYR A 197 -8.03 14.46 -3.48
N LYS A 198 -9.31 14.51 -3.87
CA LYS A 198 -10.16 13.32 -3.97
C LYS A 198 -9.59 12.31 -4.96
N VAL A 199 -9.16 12.76 -6.13
CA VAL A 199 -8.56 11.88 -7.15
C VAL A 199 -7.18 11.40 -6.72
N MET A 200 -6.32 12.27 -6.21
CA MET A 200 -4.96 11.89 -5.80
C MET A 200 -4.93 10.87 -4.65
N ASN A 201 -5.88 10.94 -3.73
CA ASN A 201 -6.01 9.93 -2.69
C ASN A 201 -6.30 8.53 -3.28
N THR A 202 -6.99 8.44 -4.42
CA THR A 202 -7.21 7.12 -5.07
C THR A 202 -5.92 6.48 -5.58
N PHE A 203 -4.86 7.26 -5.83
CA PHE A 203 -3.58 6.76 -6.35
C PHE A 203 -2.78 5.95 -5.33
N ASN A 204 -3.03 6.17 -4.04
CA ASN A 204 -2.31 5.54 -2.93
C ASN A 204 -3.16 4.50 -2.19
N THR A 205 -4.46 4.41 -2.47
CA THR A 205 -5.38 3.55 -1.71
C THR A 205 -5.64 2.23 -2.43
N SER A 206 -4.90 1.21 -2.02
CA SER A 206 -5.33 -0.19 -2.15
C SER A 206 -5.30 -0.80 -0.75
N GLY A 207 -6.38 -0.61 0.01
CA GLY A 207 -6.54 -1.10 1.38
C GLY A 207 -7.82 -0.57 2.02
N ASP A 208 -8.45 -1.38 2.88
CA ASP A 208 -9.62 -0.99 3.67
C ASP A 208 -9.23 0.04 4.75
N GLY A 209 -10.17 0.94 5.13
CA GLY A 209 -9.99 1.87 6.25
C GLY A 209 -9.55 3.31 5.92
N ASN A 210 -9.58 3.76 4.67
CA ASN A 210 -9.11 5.13 4.37
C ASN A 210 -10.07 6.21 4.90
N ILE A 211 -9.52 7.16 5.68
CA ILE A 211 -10.23 8.36 6.12
C ILE A 211 -10.02 9.46 5.08
N ILE A 212 -11.10 9.81 4.36
CA ILE A 212 -11.08 10.92 3.40
C ILE A 212 -11.50 12.20 4.14
N ASN A 213 -10.55 13.10 4.41
CA ASN A 213 -10.85 14.42 4.97
C ASN A 213 -10.89 15.49 3.87
N THR A 214 -12.02 16.18 3.73
CA THR A 214 -12.23 17.28 2.78
C THR A 214 -12.64 18.55 3.54
N GLY A 215 -11.68 19.29 4.10
CA GLY A 215 -11.94 20.60 4.73
C GLY A 215 -10.80 21.16 5.58
N ASP A 216 -10.71 22.49 5.69
CA ASP A 216 -9.79 23.19 6.60
C ASP A 216 -10.39 23.26 8.02
N LYS A 217 -9.57 22.96 9.05
CA LYS A 217 -9.91 22.92 10.51
C LYS A 217 -10.79 21.76 11.00
N ASN A 218 -10.71 20.58 10.39
CA ASN A 218 -11.35 19.38 10.95
C ASN A 218 -10.44 18.70 11.99
N THR A 219 -10.98 18.42 13.18
CA THR A 219 -10.38 17.49 14.16
C THR A 219 -11.06 16.14 13.97
N ILE A 220 -10.35 15.17 13.42
CA ILE A 220 -10.87 13.82 13.19
C ILE A 220 -10.24 12.88 14.21
N ASN A 221 -11.07 12.32 15.09
CA ASN A 221 -10.74 11.13 15.87
C ASN A 221 -11.30 9.93 15.10
N ALA A 222 -10.51 9.37 14.19
CA ALA A 222 -10.84 8.13 13.51
C ALA A 222 -9.83 7.08 13.93
N GLU A 223 -10.25 6.16 14.81
CA GLU A 223 -9.54 4.91 15.06
C GLU A 223 -9.86 3.97 13.91
N VAL A 224 -9.04 4.02 12.86
CA VAL A 224 -9.05 3.01 11.82
C VAL A 224 -8.10 1.90 12.23
N THR A 225 -8.71 0.76 12.51
CA THR A 225 -8.05 -0.42 13.05
C THR A 225 -8.33 -1.56 12.07
N VAL A 226 -7.48 -1.72 11.05
CA VAL A 226 -7.58 -2.82 10.06
C VAL A 226 -6.47 -3.81 10.32
N TYR A 227 -6.84 -4.98 10.85
CA TYR A 227 -5.94 -5.99 11.40
C TYR A 227 -6.27 -7.40 10.87
N LYS A 228 -6.58 -7.46 9.57
CA LYS A 228 -7.11 -8.64 8.89
C LYS A 228 -6.21 -9.87 9.10
N GLY A 229 -6.72 -10.88 9.78
CA GLY A 229 -6.02 -12.15 10.03
C GLY A 229 -4.97 -12.14 11.14
N GLU A 230 -4.78 -11.04 11.89
CA GLU A 230 -3.84 -10.98 13.02
C GLU A 230 -4.53 -11.33 14.35
N VAL A 231 -4.40 -12.58 14.78
CA VAL A 231 -5.05 -13.10 16.02
C VAL A 231 -4.61 -12.33 17.26
N ASP A 232 -3.33 -11.98 17.37
CA ASP A 232 -2.80 -11.23 18.52
C ASP A 232 -3.41 -9.82 18.64
N GLN A 233 -3.74 -9.19 17.51
CA GLN A 233 -4.42 -7.89 17.49
C GLN A 233 -5.90 -8.03 17.85
N LEU A 234 -6.60 -9.07 17.38
CA LEU A 234 -7.97 -9.37 17.84
C LEU A 234 -8.02 -9.53 19.37
N LYS A 235 -7.08 -10.28 19.96
CA LYS A 235 -6.97 -10.42 21.41
C LYS A 235 -6.76 -9.08 22.12
N SER A 236 -5.88 -8.24 21.58
CA SER A 236 -5.62 -6.90 22.12
C SER A 236 -6.87 -6.03 22.14
N GLU A 237 -7.63 -6.00 21.03
CA GLU A 237 -8.88 -5.23 20.94
C GLU A 237 -9.96 -5.76 21.90
N LEU A 238 -10.10 -7.09 22.02
CA LEU A 238 -11.05 -7.68 22.97
C LEU A 238 -10.68 -7.40 24.44
N ARG A 239 -9.38 -7.35 24.76
CA ARG A 239 -8.92 -6.94 26.10
C ARG A 239 -9.21 -5.47 26.38
N LYS A 240 -9.09 -4.57 25.40
CA LYS A 240 -9.42 -3.14 25.57
C LYS A 240 -10.88 -2.91 25.95
N ILE A 241 -11.78 -3.77 25.47
CA ILE A 241 -13.20 -3.73 25.84
C ILE A 241 -13.53 -4.65 27.03
N ASN A 242 -12.53 -5.08 27.81
CA ASN A 242 -12.65 -5.88 29.03
C ASN A 242 -13.34 -7.24 28.86
N VAL A 243 -13.21 -7.90 27.69
CA VAL A 243 -13.69 -9.27 27.54
C VAL A 243 -12.90 -10.20 28.45
N PRO A 244 -13.54 -11.12 29.20
CA PRO A 244 -12.84 -12.08 30.04
C PRO A 244 -11.88 -12.97 29.22
N GLU A 245 -10.69 -13.23 29.75
CA GLU A 245 -9.64 -13.96 29.02
C GLU A 245 -10.10 -15.36 28.55
N GLU A 246 -10.92 -16.05 29.34
CA GLU A 246 -11.53 -17.34 28.96
C GLU A 246 -12.37 -17.26 27.68
N ASP A 247 -13.06 -16.14 27.45
CA ASP A 247 -13.85 -15.93 26.23
C ASP A 247 -12.97 -15.49 25.05
N ILE A 248 -11.82 -14.87 25.32
CA ILE A 248 -10.80 -14.51 24.31
C ILE A 248 -10.13 -15.78 23.74
N GLU A 249 -9.82 -16.74 24.60
CA GLU A 249 -9.28 -18.05 24.17
C GLU A 249 -10.31 -18.84 23.34
N GLU A 250 -11.60 -18.73 23.68
CA GLU A 250 -12.68 -19.38 22.93
C GLU A 250 -12.84 -18.82 21.52
N ILE A 251 -12.84 -17.48 21.37
CA ILE A 251 -12.96 -16.86 20.05
C ILE A 251 -11.71 -17.07 19.20
N GLU A 252 -10.51 -17.14 19.80
CA GLU A 252 -9.29 -17.55 19.11
C GLU A 252 -9.44 -18.94 18.45
N ALA A 253 -9.93 -19.92 19.20
CA ALA A 253 -10.15 -21.27 18.65
C ALA A 253 -11.22 -21.28 17.55
N ILE A 254 -12.23 -20.42 17.64
CA ILE A 254 -13.28 -20.26 16.61
C ILE A 254 -12.69 -19.65 15.35
N VAL A 255 -11.95 -18.54 15.44
CA VAL A 255 -11.41 -17.86 14.26
C VAL A 255 -10.34 -18.68 13.52
N LEU A 256 -9.68 -19.61 14.22
CA LEU A 256 -8.75 -20.57 13.62
C LEU A 256 -9.44 -21.79 12.99
N SER A 257 -10.71 -22.05 13.31
CA SER A 257 -11.44 -23.24 12.84
C SER A 257 -12.63 -22.95 11.93
N GLU A 258 -13.03 -21.69 11.82
CA GLU A 258 -14.21 -21.26 11.06
C GLU A 258 -13.94 -19.95 10.30
N GLU A 259 -14.20 -19.99 8.99
CA GLU A 259 -14.14 -18.83 8.10
C GLU A 259 -15.52 -18.17 7.95
N PRO A 260 -15.58 -16.84 7.78
CA PRO A 260 -16.83 -16.11 7.58
C PRO A 260 -17.38 -16.36 6.17
N ASN A 261 -18.67 -16.09 5.95
CA ASN A 261 -19.21 -16.02 4.61
C ASN A 261 -18.88 -14.65 4.00
N LEU A 262 -17.87 -14.64 3.12
CA LEU A 262 -17.37 -13.43 2.47
C LEU A 262 -18.34 -12.84 1.44
N GLU A 263 -19.21 -13.65 0.83
CA GLU A 263 -20.19 -13.17 -0.17
C GLU A 263 -21.34 -12.40 0.49
N GLU A 264 -21.86 -12.94 1.60
CA GLU A 264 -22.96 -12.33 2.36
C GLU A 264 -22.47 -11.36 3.45
N LYS A 265 -21.15 -11.20 3.62
CA LYS A 265 -20.52 -10.43 4.70
C LYS A 265 -21.05 -10.79 6.08
N THR A 266 -21.20 -12.08 6.35
CA THR A 266 -21.72 -12.60 7.62
C THR A 266 -20.70 -13.45 8.35
N LEU A 267 -20.73 -13.37 9.68
CA LEU A 267 -19.91 -14.21 10.56
C LEU A 267 -20.32 -15.68 10.45
N GLY A 268 -19.37 -16.59 10.71
CA GLY A 268 -19.65 -18.02 10.80
C GLY A 268 -20.57 -18.37 11.98
N PRO A 269 -21.28 -19.51 11.93
CA PRO A 269 -22.25 -19.89 12.96
C PRO A 269 -21.66 -20.02 14.37
N LYS A 270 -20.39 -20.46 14.53
CA LYS A 270 -19.74 -20.50 15.85
C LYS A 270 -19.37 -19.10 16.32
N ALA A 271 -18.88 -18.24 15.42
CA ALA A 271 -18.59 -16.84 15.76
C ALA A 271 -19.87 -16.09 16.20
N ILE A 272 -20.99 -16.30 15.50
CA ILE A 272 -22.32 -15.78 15.90
C ILE A 272 -22.73 -16.32 17.28
N GLY A 273 -22.57 -17.62 17.52
CA GLY A 273 -22.88 -18.24 18.81
C GLY A 273 -22.07 -17.65 19.97
N TRP A 274 -20.79 -17.38 19.73
CA TRP A 274 -19.93 -16.69 20.69
C TRP A 274 -20.38 -15.24 20.94
N THR A 275 -20.72 -14.48 19.90
CA THR A 275 -21.27 -13.13 20.05
C THR A 275 -22.55 -13.13 20.88
N GLN A 276 -23.45 -14.10 20.66
CA GLN A 276 -24.68 -14.24 21.45
C GLN A 276 -24.39 -14.55 22.93
N LYS A 277 -23.43 -15.43 23.22
CA LYS A 277 -22.97 -15.73 24.57
C LYS A 277 -22.43 -14.47 25.26
N MET A 278 -21.61 -13.68 24.56
CA MET A 278 -21.04 -12.44 25.09
C MET A 278 -22.09 -11.36 25.34
N LEU A 279 -23.12 -11.26 24.49
CA LEU A 279 -24.27 -10.39 24.76
C LEU A 279 -25.04 -10.83 26.01
N GLY A 280 -25.20 -12.14 26.23
CA GLY A 280 -25.75 -12.68 27.48
C GLY A 280 -24.93 -12.28 28.72
N LYS A 281 -23.59 -12.26 28.59
CA LYS A 281 -22.67 -11.80 29.65
C LYS A 281 -22.71 -10.29 29.90
N ALA A 282 -22.97 -9.49 28.87
CA ALA A 282 -23.24 -8.06 29.05
C ALA A 282 -24.59 -7.85 29.77
N MET A 283 -25.62 -8.63 29.42
CA MET A 283 -26.95 -8.53 30.04
C MET A 283 -26.97 -8.91 31.52
N ASN A 284 -26.22 -9.95 31.88
CA ASN A 284 -26.12 -10.41 33.27
C ASN A 284 -25.04 -9.68 34.09
N LYS A 285 -24.37 -8.67 33.50
CA LYS A 285 -23.30 -7.85 34.10
C LYS A 285 -22.03 -8.62 34.48
N THR A 286 -21.80 -9.81 33.91
CA THR A 286 -20.53 -10.55 34.08
C THR A 286 -19.43 -9.97 33.19
N TRP A 287 -19.81 -9.27 32.12
CA TRP A 287 -18.93 -8.43 31.32
C TRP A 287 -19.37 -6.96 31.49
N ASP A 288 -18.48 -6.11 32.00
CA ASP A 288 -18.78 -4.73 32.43
C ASP A 288 -18.83 -3.74 31.25
N ILE A 289 -19.74 -3.99 30.30
CA ILE A 289 -20.01 -3.14 29.14
C ILE A 289 -21.54 -2.98 29.00
N ALA A 290 -21.97 -1.77 28.64
CA ALA A 290 -23.38 -1.49 28.36
C ALA A 290 -23.88 -2.36 27.20
N THR A 291 -24.98 -3.09 27.42
CA THR A 291 -25.58 -4.02 26.43
C THR A 291 -25.86 -3.38 25.08
N GLY A 292 -26.24 -2.10 25.06
CA GLY A 292 -26.48 -1.34 23.83
C GLY A 292 -25.23 -1.04 22.99
N VAL A 293 -24.04 -1.14 23.58
CA VAL A 293 -22.75 -0.88 22.91
C VAL A 293 -21.98 -2.18 22.66
N ALA A 294 -22.22 -3.21 23.48
CA ALA A 294 -21.59 -4.53 23.40
C ALA A 294 -21.68 -5.16 22.01
N ALA A 295 -22.86 -5.15 21.37
CA ALA A 295 -23.04 -5.73 20.04
C ALA A 295 -22.18 -5.03 18.98
N GLY A 296 -22.09 -3.69 19.04
CA GLY A 296 -21.32 -2.89 18.10
C GLY A 296 -19.81 -3.15 18.24
N LEU A 297 -19.30 -3.19 19.47
CA LEU A 297 -17.87 -3.43 19.73
C LEU A 297 -17.41 -4.83 19.31
N LEU A 298 -18.20 -5.87 19.61
CA LEU A 298 -17.87 -7.24 19.20
C LEU A 298 -17.91 -7.40 17.69
N THR A 299 -18.93 -6.82 17.03
CA THR A 299 -19.05 -6.86 15.57
C THR A 299 -17.90 -6.09 14.92
N GLN A 300 -17.52 -4.93 15.45
CA GLN A 300 -16.39 -4.15 14.95
C GLN A 300 -15.07 -4.92 15.07
N ALA A 301 -14.82 -5.57 16.20
CA ALA A 301 -13.60 -6.37 16.40
C ALA A 301 -13.55 -7.58 15.45
N LEU A 302 -14.66 -8.31 15.31
CA LEU A 302 -14.73 -9.49 14.43
C LEU A 302 -14.69 -9.11 12.95
N ASN A 303 -15.40 -8.05 12.54
CA ASN A 303 -15.34 -7.55 11.17
C ASN A 303 -13.95 -7.01 10.84
N GLY A 304 -13.28 -6.33 11.78
CA GLY A 304 -11.90 -5.88 11.62
C GLY A 304 -10.91 -7.03 11.45
N PHE A 305 -11.12 -8.15 12.16
CA PHE A 305 -10.31 -9.36 12.02
C PHE A 305 -10.57 -10.10 10.70
N TYR A 306 -11.83 -10.24 10.31
CA TYR A 306 -12.23 -10.98 9.09
C TYR A 306 -12.15 -10.14 7.81
N GLY A 307 -12.12 -8.81 7.93
CA GLY A 307 -12.11 -7.86 6.81
C GLY A 307 -13.41 -7.87 6.00
N ILE A 308 -14.57 -7.89 6.69
CA ILE A 308 -15.92 -7.88 6.09
C ILE A 308 -16.67 -6.56 6.31
#